data_AF-A0A925UPW6-F1
#
_entry.id   AF-A0A925UPW6-F1
#
_cell.length_a   1.000
_cell.length_b   1.000
_cell.length_c   1.000
_cell.angle_alpha   90.00
_cell.angle_beta   90.00
_cell.angle_gamma   90.00
#
_symmetry.space_group_name_H-M   'P 1'
#
loop_
_entity.id
_entity.type
_entity.pdbx_description
1 polymer ?
#
loop_
_entity_poly.entity_id
_entity_poly.type
_entity_poly.pdbx_seq_one_letter_code
_entity_poly.pdbx_strand_id
1 'polypeptide(L)'
;RYETSKIINLNFVQKPDKVILATGVDFPDALAGSVYAGLNQYPIVLTDATNSVNAINYLKFLSNNGDIIHMEALGLKGAIDESTINRLTTSIK
;
A
#
# COMPACT_ATOMS: atom_id res chain seq x y z
N ARG A 1 2.63 4.28 -12.94
CA ARG A 1 1.92 3.27 -12.11
C ARG A 1 2.06 3.59 -10.62
N TYR A 2 3.25 3.42 -10.03
CA TYR A 2 3.49 3.75 -8.61
C TYR A 2 3.21 5.21 -8.26
N GLU A 3 3.75 6.15 -9.03
CA GLU A 3 3.50 7.58 -8.81
C GLU A 3 2.04 7.97 -9.03
N THR A 4 1.40 7.41 -10.05
CA THR A 4 -0.03 7.62 -10.31
C THR A 4 -0.89 7.16 -9.14
N SER A 5 -0.60 5.98 -8.56
CA SER A 5 -1.27 5.46 -7.36
C SER A 5 -1.10 6.41 -6.18
N LYS A 6 0.12 6.92 -5.98
CA LYS A 6 0.42 7.92 -4.95
C LYS A 6 -0.40 9.19 -5.14
N ILE A 7 -0.45 9.75 -6.35
CA ILE A 7 -1.21 10.97 -6.64
C ILE A 7 -2.71 10.75 -6.40
N ILE A 8 -3.28 9.64 -6.84
CA ILE A 8 -4.69 9.32 -6.61
C ILE A 8 -4.98 9.28 -5.11
N ASN A 9 -4.22 8.50 -4.35
CA ASN A 9 -4.43 8.40 -2.91
C ASN A 9 -4.31 9.76 -2.20
N LEU A 10 -3.36 10.62 -2.60
CA LEU A 10 -3.23 11.97 -2.03
C LEU A 10 -4.45 12.87 -2.28
N ASN A 11 -5.18 12.64 -3.38
CA ASN A 11 -6.37 13.43 -3.71
C ASN A 11 -7.65 12.88 -3.05
N PHE A 12 -7.74 11.57 -2.81
CA PHE A 12 -8.98 10.92 -2.38
C PHE A 12 -8.95 10.37 -0.96
N VAL A 13 -7.77 10.26 -0.33
CA VAL A 13 -7.59 9.68 1.00
C VAL A 13 -6.81 10.64 1.88
N GLN A 14 -7.49 11.28 2.83
CA GLN A 14 -6.89 12.32 3.67
C GLN A 14 -6.36 11.80 5.02
N LYS A 15 -7.03 10.80 5.63
CA LYS A 15 -6.65 10.20 6.91
C LYS A 15 -7.03 8.71 6.97
N PRO A 16 -6.19 7.83 6.41
CA PRO A 16 -6.47 6.40 6.42
C PRO A 16 -6.07 5.75 7.74
N ASP A 17 -6.98 4.97 8.31
CA ASP A 17 -6.76 4.05 9.43
C ASP A 17 -6.21 2.68 8.98
N LYS A 18 -6.48 2.32 7.72
CA LYS A 18 -5.96 1.12 7.05
C LYS A 18 -5.32 1.44 5.70
N VAL A 19 -4.26 0.71 5.34
CA VAL A 19 -3.63 0.73 4.01
C VAL A 19 -3.66 -0.64 3.35
N ILE A 20 -3.99 -0.67 2.06
CA ILE A 20 -3.98 -1.88 1.24
C ILE A 20 -2.66 -1.94 0.46
N LEU A 21 -1.89 -3.02 0.63
CA LEU A 21 -0.65 -3.28 -0.08
C LEU A 21 -0.93 -4.27 -1.22
N ALA A 22 -0.48 -3.96 -2.44
CA ALA A 22 -0.60 -4.89 -3.57
C ALA A 22 0.65 -4.85 -4.46
N THR A 23 0.87 -5.90 -5.25
CA THR A 23 1.97 -5.92 -6.21
C THR A 23 1.66 -5.03 -7.41
N GLY A 24 2.66 -4.30 -7.91
CA GLY A 24 2.54 -3.53 -9.17
C GLY A 24 2.81 -4.35 -10.44
N VAL A 25 3.24 -5.62 -10.28
CA VAL A 25 3.69 -6.52 -11.35
C VAL A 25 2.52 -7.37 -11.86
N ASP A 26 1.88 -8.12 -10.96
CA ASP A 26 0.71 -8.94 -11.27
C ASP A 26 -0.57 -8.28 -10.76
N PHE A 27 -1.29 -7.68 -11.71
CA PHE A 27 -2.46 -6.83 -11.51
C PHE A 27 -3.75 -7.48 -10.93
N PRO A 28 -3.96 -8.82 -10.83
CA PRO A 28 -5.26 -9.36 -10.41
C PRO A 28 -5.66 -8.96 -8.99
N ASP A 29 -4.70 -8.91 -8.07
CA ASP A 29 -4.95 -8.71 -6.64
C ASP A 29 -5.28 -7.24 -6.32
N ALA A 30 -4.60 -6.31 -6.98
CA ALA A 30 -4.92 -4.89 -6.90
C ALA A 30 -6.29 -4.57 -7.50
N LEU A 31 -6.70 -5.29 -8.55
CA LEU A 31 -8.00 -5.11 -9.18
C LEU A 31 -9.14 -5.60 -8.28
N ALA A 32 -9.03 -6.80 -7.71
CA ALA A 32 -10.01 -7.32 -6.76
C ALA A 32 -10.08 -6.46 -5.48
N GLY A 33 -8.92 -6.00 -5.01
CA GLY A 33 -8.80 -5.09 -3.86
C GLY A 33 -9.35 -3.69 -4.07
N SER A 34 -9.42 -3.22 -5.32
CA SER A 34 -9.77 -1.84 -5.62
C SER A 34 -11.20 -1.46 -5.24
N VAL A 35 -12.13 -2.40 -5.36
CA VAL A 35 -13.53 -2.18 -4.95
C VAL A 35 -13.63 -2.04 -3.44
N TYR A 36 -12.98 -2.94 -2.69
CA TYR A 36 -12.95 -2.89 -1.23
C TYR A 36 -12.25 -1.62 -0.71
N ALA A 37 -11.11 -1.27 -1.31
CA ALA A 37 -10.37 -0.05 -0.98
C ALA A 37 -11.19 1.21 -1.30
N GLY A 38 -11.86 1.24 -2.46
CA GLY A 38 -12.70 2.36 -2.87
C GLY A 38 -13.92 2.57 -1.97
N LEU A 39 -14.60 1.49 -1.57
CA LEU A 39 -15.76 1.57 -0.67
C LEU A 39 -15.41 2.10 0.72
N ASN A 40 -14.21 1.78 1.22
CA ASN A 40 -13.77 2.18 2.56
C ASN A 40 -12.80 3.37 2.55
N GLN A 41 -12.54 3.96 1.37
CA GLN A 41 -11.57 5.05 1.18
C GLN A 41 -10.16 4.70 1.69
N TYR A 42 -9.75 3.45 1.54
CA TYR A 42 -8.40 3.01 1.88
C TYR A 42 -7.44 3.27 0.71
N PRO A 43 -6.23 3.78 0.97
CA PRO A 43 -5.25 4.01 -0.06
C PRO A 43 -4.65 2.65 -0.48
N ILE A 44 -4.46 2.49 -1.78
CA ILE A 44 -3.75 1.33 -2.32
C ILE A 44 -2.30 1.73 -2.57
N VAL A 45 -1.38 1.07 -1.89
CA VAL A 45 0.05 1.25 -2.06
C VAL A 45 0.60 0.09 -2.85
N LEU A 46 1.04 0.38 -4.07
CA LEU A 46 1.68 -0.59 -4.93
C LEU A 46 3.15 -0.73 -4.56
N THR A 47 3.62 -1.97 -4.42
CA THR A 47 5.02 -2.30 -4.13
C THR A 47 5.50 -3.46 -5.00
N ASP A 48 6.82 -3.61 -5.13
CA ASP A 48 7.48 -4.77 -5.71
C ASP A 48 8.89 -4.89 -5.10
N ALA A 49 9.65 -5.92 -5.48
CA ALA A 49 11.00 -6.14 -4.96
C ALA A 49 11.95 -4.96 -5.18
N THR A 50 11.82 -4.23 -6.29
CA THR A 50 12.74 -3.14 -6.69
C THR A 50 12.26 -1.76 -6.23
N ASN A 51 10.97 -1.60 -5.91
CA ASN A 51 10.31 -0.35 -5.57
C ASN A 51 9.88 -0.28 -4.08
N SER A 52 10.28 -1.27 -3.29
CA SER A 52 10.03 -1.35 -1.84
C SER A 52 10.39 -0.07 -1.08
N VAL A 53 11.47 0.64 -1.46
CA VAL A 53 11.90 1.90 -0.83
C VAL A 53 10.88 3.02 -1.02
N ASN A 54 10.31 3.18 -2.22
CA ASN A 54 9.33 4.23 -2.49
C ASN A 54 8.00 3.94 -1.78
N ALA A 55 7.62 2.67 -1.69
CA ALA A 55 6.46 2.25 -0.90
C ALA A 55 6.66 2.57 0.60
N ILE A 56 7.83 2.28 1.18
CA ILE A 56 8.17 2.63 2.57
C ILE A 56 8.04 4.14 2.80
N ASN A 57 8.66 4.96 1.94
CA ASN A 57 8.63 6.41 2.08
C ASN A 57 7.20 6.95 2.00
N TYR A 58 6.36 6.34 1.17
CA TYR A 58 4.98 6.74 1.06
C TYR A 58 4.13 6.31 2.26
N LEU A 59 4.34 5.11 2.80
CA LEU A 59 3.70 4.66 4.04
C LEU A 59 4.09 5.54 5.22
N LYS A 60 5.36 5.94 5.33
CA LYS A 60 5.81 6.92 6.34
C LYS A 60 5.10 8.26 6.21
N PHE A 61 4.94 8.76 4.98
CA PHE A 61 4.19 9.98 4.72
C PHE A 61 2.72 9.85 5.16
N LEU A 62 2.07 8.72 4.87
CA LEU A 62 0.69 8.48 5.30
C LEU A 62 0.59 8.34 6.82
N SER A 63 1.54 7.64 7.46
CA SER A 63 1.61 7.48 8.93
C SER A 63 1.85 8.79 9.69
N ASN A 64 2.52 9.76 9.06
CA ASN A 64 2.69 11.10 9.66
C ASN A 64 1.43 11.96 9.54
N ASN A 65 0.52 11.64 8.62
CA ASN A 65 -0.73 12.37 8.39
C ASN A 65 -1.96 11.72 9.03
N GLY A 66 -1.82 10.50 9.55
CA GLY A 66 -2.86 9.78 10.28
C GLY A 66 -2.29 8.54 10.96
N ASP A 67 -3.00 8.04 11.98
CA ASP A 67 -2.64 6.81 12.66
C ASP A 67 -2.94 5.63 11.73
N ILE A 68 -1.95 5.15 10.98
CA ILE A 68 -2.10 3.87 10.26
C ILE A 68 -2.08 2.75 11.30
N ILE A 69 -3.25 2.18 11.56
CA ILE A 69 -3.42 1.12 12.55
C ILE A 69 -3.18 -0.24 11.90
N HIS A 70 -3.53 -0.40 10.62
CA HIS A 70 -3.47 -1.68 9.92
C HIS A 70 -2.96 -1.60 8.48
N MET A 71 -2.14 -2.59 8.10
CA MET A 71 -1.75 -2.86 6.72
C MET A 71 -2.28 -4.23 6.31
N GLU A 72 -2.91 -4.30 5.15
CA GLU A 72 -3.49 -5.52 4.60
C GLU A 72 -2.88 -5.79 3.22
N ALA A 73 -2.12 -6.88 3.09
CA ALA A 73 -1.51 -7.27 1.83
C ALA A 73 -2.47 -8.12 1.00
N LEU A 74 -2.72 -7.68 -0.23
CA LEU A 74 -3.48 -8.42 -1.23
C LEU A 74 -2.51 -9.08 -2.20
N GLY A 75 -2.48 -10.40 -2.12
CA GLY A 75 -1.71 -11.29 -2.97
C GLY A 75 -1.16 -12.49 -2.22
N LEU A 76 -0.91 -13.57 -2.94
CA LEU A 76 -0.23 -14.75 -2.41
C LEU A 76 1.25 -14.43 -2.13
N LYS A 77 1.97 -15.27 -1.35
CA LYS A 77 3.41 -15.09 -1.05
C LYS A 77 4.30 -14.86 -2.29
N GLY A 78 3.84 -15.21 -3.49
CA GLY A 78 4.55 -14.95 -4.75
C GLY A 78 4.45 -13.50 -5.26
N ALA A 79 3.46 -12.73 -4.82
CA ALA A 79 3.22 -11.36 -5.26
C ALA A 79 4.00 -10.33 -4.44
N ILE A 80 4.07 -10.54 -3.12
CA ILE A 80 4.86 -9.72 -2.18
C ILE A 80 5.62 -10.67 -1.26
N ASP A 81 6.96 -10.59 -1.32
CA ASP A 81 7.82 -11.40 -0.47
C ASP A 81 7.69 -11.01 1.02
N GLU A 82 7.73 -11.99 1.92
CA GLU A 82 7.60 -11.78 3.38
C GLU A 82 8.71 -10.86 3.91
N SER A 83 9.89 -10.88 3.31
CA SER A 83 10.97 -9.97 3.67
C SER A 83 10.60 -8.50 3.41
N THR A 84 9.83 -8.25 2.35
CA THR A 84 9.35 -6.91 2.00
C THR A 84 8.26 -6.46 2.98
N ILE A 85 7.32 -7.35 3.34
CA ILE A 85 6.29 -7.08 4.36
C ILE A 85 6.93 -6.74 5.71
N ASN A 86 7.94 -7.52 6.12
CA ASN A 86 8.67 -7.27 7.36
C ASN A 86 9.46 -5.96 7.34
N ARG A 87 10.07 -5.60 6.20
CA ARG A 87 10.74 -4.30 6.02
C ARG A 87 9.75 -3.14 6.09
N LEU A 88 8.58 -3.28 5.49
CA LEU A 88 7.51 -2.26 5.52
C LEU A 88 6.99 -2.08 6.96
N THR A 89 6.69 -3.17 7.65
CA THR A 89 6.18 -3.17 9.03
C THR A 89 7.19 -2.59 10.02
N THR A 90 8.47 -2.97 9.90
CA THR A 90 9.54 -2.44 10.78
C THR A 90 9.82 -0.96 10.52
N SER A 91 9.59 -0.47 9.30
CA SER A 91 9.90 0.92 8.95
C SER A 91 8.83 1.94 9.39
N ILE A 92 7.66 1.48 9.83
CA ILE A 92 6.53 2.33 10.25
C ILE A 92 6.40 2.41 11.77
N LYS A 93 6.95 1.43 12.52
CA LYS A 93 7.19 1.56 13.96
C LYS A 93 8.32 2.54 14.24
#